data_AF-A0AAU3PLH5-F1
#
_entry.id   AF-A0AAU3PLH5-F1
#
_cell.length_a   1.000
_cell.length_b   1.000
_cell.length_c   1.000
_cell.angle_alpha   90.00
_cell.angle_beta   90.00
_cell.angle_gamma   90.00
#
_symmetry.space_group_name_H-M   'P 1'
#
loop_
_entity.id
_entity.type
_entity.pdbx_description
1 polymer ?
#
loop_
_entity_poly.entity_id
_entity_poly.type
_entity_poly.pdbx_seq_one_letter_code
_entity_poly.pdbx_strand_id
1 'polypeptide(L)'
;MSGELDDIAKETGAMMRTMLQLATLVALRTRERGQKEAEARVKVTEARIKEARELQVREARDAKAKDPRNVELARMMEMPVTSQSLGISLEKDRSSSMSVATGSVATASSVAAPQMRYDSEERRSAIAAHLARIGVEPELAAVRMLVEAGHAHPVEEAARTRSKEAPTPTVAREQELGRGLERSR
;
A
#
# COMPACT_ATOMS: atom_id res chain seq x y z
N MET A 1 45.84 19.85 65.16
CA MET A 1 44.37 19.97 65.06
C MET A 1 43.90 20.56 63.72
N SER A 2 44.47 21.65 63.17
CA SER A 2 43.97 22.23 61.90
C SER A 2 44.41 21.49 60.63
N GLY A 3 45.64 20.97 60.56
CA GLY A 3 46.14 20.28 59.37
C GLY A 3 45.40 18.97 59.03
N GLU A 4 44.95 18.23 60.04
CA GLU A 4 44.19 16.97 59.85
C GLU A 4 42.83 17.20 59.17
N LEU A 5 42.19 18.34 59.44
CA LEU A 5 40.91 18.69 58.81
C LEU A 5 41.07 19.06 57.33
N ASP A 6 42.16 19.74 56.96
CA ASP A 6 42.47 20.08 55.57
C ASP A 6 42.82 18.84 54.73
N ASP A 7 43.49 17.84 55.32
CA ASP A 7 43.83 16.61 54.63
C ASP A 7 42.62 15.70 54.44
N ILE A 8 41.71 15.62 55.43
CA ILE A 8 40.40 14.96 55.28
C ILE A 8 39.57 15.61 54.17
N ALA A 9 39.57 16.95 54.08
CA ALA A 9 38.84 17.66 53.03
C ALA A 9 39.41 17.37 51.63
N LYS A 10 40.75 17.31 51.49
CA LYS A 10 41.41 16.95 50.24
C LYS A 10 41.13 15.49 49.83
N GLU A 11 41.19 14.57 50.78
CA GLU A 11 40.91 13.14 50.54
C GLU A 11 39.45 12.92 50.17
N THR A 12 38.51 13.55 50.88
CA THR A 12 37.08 13.50 50.56
C THR A 12 36.80 14.08 49.18
N GLY A 13 37.42 15.21 48.83
CA GLY A 13 37.31 15.80 47.49
C GLY A 13 37.90 14.91 46.39
N ALA A 14 39.01 14.23 46.65
CA ALA A 14 39.58 13.25 45.73
C ALA A 14 38.66 12.04 45.56
N MET A 15 38.11 11.51 46.65
CA MET A 15 37.15 10.41 46.63
C MET A 15 35.90 10.77 45.83
N MET A 16 35.31 11.95 46.03
CA MET A 16 34.15 12.40 45.24
C MET A 16 34.47 12.49 43.74
N ARG A 17 35.65 13.01 43.37
CA ARG A 17 36.08 13.05 41.95
C ARG A 17 36.19 11.65 41.34
N THR A 18 36.77 10.69 42.07
CA THR A 18 36.85 9.30 41.59
C THR A 18 35.47 8.63 41.47
N MET A 19 34.57 8.88 42.42
CA MET A 19 33.19 8.38 42.34
C MET A 19 32.44 8.96 41.15
N LEU A 20 32.62 10.25 40.85
CA LEU A 20 32.03 10.88 39.66
C LEU A 20 32.59 10.28 38.36
N GLN A 21 33.89 9.99 38.29
CA GLN A 21 34.50 9.32 37.13
C GLN A 21 33.99 7.89 36.95
N LEU A 22 33.79 7.15 38.04
CA LEU A 22 33.19 5.82 37.98
C LEU A 22 31.74 5.88 37.53
N ALA A 23 30.96 6.85 38.04
CA ALA A 23 29.58 7.05 37.65
C ALA A 23 29.44 7.38 36.15
N THR A 24 30.31 8.24 35.60
CA THR A 24 30.30 8.56 34.17
C THR A 24 30.70 7.35 33.32
N LEU A 25 31.70 6.57 33.75
CA LEU A 25 32.10 5.34 33.05
C LEU A 25 30.97 4.30 33.04
N VAL A 26 30.29 4.11 34.17
CA VAL A 26 29.13 3.22 34.26
C VAL A 26 27.99 3.71 33.35
N ALA A 27 27.69 5.00 33.33
CA ALA A 27 26.67 5.59 32.46
C ALA A 27 26.98 5.39 30.96
N LEU A 28 28.25 5.55 30.56
CA LEU A 28 28.68 5.28 29.19
C LEU A 28 28.55 3.79 28.84
N ARG A 29 28.98 2.91 29.74
CA ARG A 29 28.93 1.45 29.53
C ARG A 29 27.49 0.93 29.47
N THR A 30 26.58 1.45 30.28
CA THR A 30 25.15 1.07 30.23
C THR A 30 24.49 1.57 28.94
N ARG A 31 24.82 2.79 28.49
CA ARG A 31 24.36 3.31 27.19
C ARG A 31 24.85 2.45 26.03
N GLU A 32 26.14 2.12 25.98
CA GLU A 32 26.70 1.26 24.93
C GLU A 32 26.07 -0.12 24.91
N ARG A 33 25.85 -0.72 26.09
CA ARG A 33 25.16 -2.01 26.19
C ARG A 33 23.73 -1.92 25.68
N GLY A 34 22.98 -0.88 26.07
CA GLY A 34 21.62 -0.64 25.59
C GLY A 34 21.55 -0.44 24.07
N GLN A 35 22.51 0.28 23.49
CA GLN A 35 22.62 0.46 22.04
C GLN A 35 22.86 -0.87 21.31
N LYS A 36 23.82 -1.67 21.78
CA LYS A 36 24.11 -2.99 21.17
C LYS A 36 22.93 -3.95 21.26
N GLU A 37 22.23 -3.97 22.39
CA GLU A 37 21.03 -4.80 22.56
C GLU A 37 19.87 -4.33 21.66
N ALA A 38 19.71 -3.02 21.47
CA ALA A 38 18.73 -2.45 20.55
C ALA A 38 19.06 -2.81 19.08
N GLU A 39 20.31 -2.64 18.67
CA GLU A 39 20.77 -3.03 17.33
C GLU A 39 20.62 -4.53 17.07
N ALA A 40 20.89 -5.38 18.08
CA ALA A 40 20.69 -6.82 17.97
C ALA A 40 19.20 -7.17 17.77
N ARG A 41 18.29 -6.51 18.50
CA ARG A 41 16.84 -6.70 18.33
C ARG A 41 16.39 -6.27 16.94
N VAL A 42 16.86 -5.13 16.46
CA VAL A 42 16.57 -4.65 15.10
C VAL A 42 17.01 -5.68 14.06
N LYS A 43 18.25 -6.17 14.15
CA LYS A 43 18.78 -7.20 13.24
C LYS A 43 17.94 -8.49 13.26
N VAL A 44 17.50 -8.95 14.44
CA VAL A 44 16.62 -10.12 14.54
C VAL A 44 15.26 -9.86 13.91
N THR A 45 14.67 -8.68 14.13
CA THR A 45 13.39 -8.33 13.51
C THR A 45 13.50 -8.19 11.99
N GLU A 46 14.57 -7.58 11.50
CA GLU A 46 14.84 -7.45 10.06
C GLU A 46 15.03 -8.82 9.40
N ALA A 47 15.78 -9.72 10.03
CA ALA A 47 15.94 -11.09 9.56
C ALA A 47 14.60 -11.83 9.48
N ARG A 48 13.79 -11.76 10.54
CA ARG A 48 12.44 -12.37 10.55
C ARG A 48 11.52 -11.81 9.49
N ILE A 49 11.54 -10.49 9.28
CA ILE A 49 10.74 -9.84 8.23
C ILE A 49 11.20 -10.29 6.84
N LYS A 50 12.51 -10.40 6.63
CA LYS A 50 13.07 -10.87 5.35
C LYS A 50 12.68 -12.32 5.07
N GLU A 51 12.80 -13.21 6.06
CA GLU A 51 12.40 -14.61 5.95
C GLU A 51 10.89 -14.74 5.65
N ALA A 52 10.05 -14.01 6.37
CA ALA A 52 8.61 -13.99 6.13
C ALA A 52 8.25 -13.51 4.71
N ARG A 53 8.92 -12.45 4.22
CA ARG A 53 8.75 -11.98 2.84
C ARG A 53 9.21 -13.00 1.81
N GLU A 54 10.33 -13.68 2.05
CA GLU A 54 10.82 -14.70 1.13
C GLU A 54 9.87 -15.89 1.05
N LEU A 55 9.33 -16.34 2.18
CA LEU A 55 8.31 -17.39 2.22
C LEU A 55 7.04 -16.96 1.46
N GLN A 56 6.54 -15.74 1.68
CA GLN A 56 5.39 -15.21 0.94
C GLN A 56 5.64 -15.16 -0.58
N VAL A 57 6.84 -14.76 -1.00
CA VAL A 57 7.19 -14.75 -2.43
C VAL A 57 7.24 -16.15 -3.00
N ARG A 58 7.76 -17.13 -2.25
CA ARG A 58 7.76 -18.54 -2.67
C ARG A 58 6.33 -19.09 -2.76
N GLU A 59 5.51 -18.89 -1.73
CA GLU A 59 4.10 -19.31 -1.73
C GLU A 59 3.31 -18.66 -2.87
N ALA A 60 3.53 -17.37 -3.14
CA ALA A 60 2.89 -16.67 -4.26
C ALA A 60 3.37 -17.20 -5.62
N ARG A 61 4.64 -17.59 -5.76
CA ARG A 61 5.15 -18.23 -6.98
C ARG A 61 4.55 -19.62 -7.17
N ASP A 62 4.47 -20.41 -6.10
CA ASP A 62 3.88 -21.75 -6.15
C ASP A 62 2.38 -21.69 -6.43
N ALA A 63 1.66 -20.72 -5.87
CA ALA A 63 0.26 -20.48 -6.17
C ALA A 63 0.05 -20.08 -7.64
N LYS A 64 0.90 -19.18 -8.18
CA LYS A 64 0.85 -18.81 -9.60
C LYS A 64 1.19 -19.98 -10.51
N ALA A 65 2.15 -20.83 -10.14
CA ALA A 65 2.51 -22.01 -10.92
C ALA A 65 1.39 -23.07 -10.94
N LYS A 66 0.61 -23.16 -9.85
CA LYS A 66 -0.54 -24.07 -9.73
C LYS A 66 -1.85 -23.52 -10.29
N ASP A 67 -1.86 -22.27 -10.78
CA ASP A 67 -3.04 -21.68 -11.39
C ASP A 67 -3.43 -22.50 -12.65
N PRO A 68 -4.68 -22.99 -12.76
CA PRO A 68 -5.12 -23.79 -13.90
C PRO A 68 -4.83 -23.11 -15.24
N ARG A 69 -4.94 -21.78 -15.31
CA ARG A 69 -4.65 -21.02 -16.53
C ARG A 69 -3.18 -21.10 -16.92
N ASN A 70 -2.27 -21.01 -15.96
CA ASN A 70 -0.82 -21.08 -16.23
C ASN A 70 -0.39 -22.52 -16.54
N VAL A 71 -1.03 -23.52 -15.92
CA VAL A 71 -0.82 -24.94 -16.24
C VAL A 71 -1.28 -25.25 -17.66
N GLU A 72 -2.44 -24.75 -18.08
CA GLU A 72 -2.92 -24.90 -19.46
C GLU A 72 -2.01 -24.20 -20.48
N LEU A 73 -1.56 -22.98 -20.18
CA LEU A 73 -0.58 -22.27 -21.01
C LEU A 73 0.75 -23.04 -21.12
N ALA A 74 1.26 -23.57 -20.01
CA ALA A 74 2.46 -24.41 -20.03
C ALA A 74 2.26 -25.66 -20.89
N ARG A 75 1.10 -26.33 -20.80
CA ARG A 75 0.75 -27.47 -21.67
C ARG A 75 0.68 -27.08 -23.14
N MET A 76 0.11 -25.92 -23.47
CA MET A 76 0.05 -25.41 -24.85
C MET A 76 1.44 -25.06 -25.40
N MET A 77 2.37 -24.63 -24.55
CA MET A 77 3.77 -24.38 -24.92
C MET A 77 4.60 -25.66 -25.06
N GLU A 78 4.32 -26.67 -24.24
CA GLU A 78 4.96 -27.99 -24.29
C GLU A 78 4.47 -28.85 -25.46
N MET A 79 3.24 -28.64 -25.93
CA MET A 79 2.80 -29.18 -27.21
C MET A 79 3.68 -28.52 -28.29
N PRO A 80 4.61 -29.27 -28.93
CA PRO A 80 5.28 -28.74 -30.10
C PRO A 80 4.18 -28.31 -31.06
N VAL A 81 4.32 -27.13 -31.66
CA VAL A 81 3.42 -26.62 -32.70
C VAL A 81 3.55 -27.54 -33.91
N THR A 82 3.05 -28.77 -33.80
CA THR A 82 2.94 -29.71 -34.90
C THR A 82 1.79 -29.18 -35.72
N SER A 83 2.18 -28.55 -36.83
CA SER A 83 1.38 -28.44 -38.04
C SER A 83 0.01 -27.79 -37.84
N GLN A 84 -0.06 -26.45 -37.78
CA GLN A 84 -1.16 -25.68 -38.36
C GLN A 84 -1.06 -24.14 -38.30
N SER A 85 0.03 -23.52 -37.84
CA SER A 85 0.25 -22.09 -38.13
C SER A 85 0.99 -21.91 -39.45
N LEU A 86 0.31 -22.23 -40.55
CA LEU A 86 0.64 -21.65 -41.85
C LEU A 86 0.55 -20.13 -41.66
N GLY A 87 1.67 -19.43 -41.82
CA GLY A 87 1.80 -18.03 -41.43
C GLY A 87 0.69 -17.15 -41.99
N ILE A 88 -0.09 -16.53 -41.11
CA ILE A 88 -0.86 -15.33 -41.47
C ILE A 88 0.16 -14.20 -41.50
N SER A 89 0.70 -13.96 -42.69
CA SER A 89 1.54 -12.79 -42.96
C SER A 89 0.65 -11.55 -42.85
N LEU A 90 0.76 -10.81 -41.75
CA LEU A 90 0.20 -9.47 -41.63
C LEU A 90 1.04 -8.54 -42.50
N GLU A 91 0.72 -8.46 -43.78
CA GLU A 91 1.16 -7.34 -44.61
C GLU A 91 0.63 -6.06 -43.97
N LYS A 92 1.57 -5.29 -43.44
CA LYS A 92 1.33 -3.98 -42.85
C LYS A 92 0.98 -3.02 -43.98
N ASP A 93 -0.32 -2.84 -44.22
CA ASP A 93 -0.85 -1.78 -45.08
C ASP A 93 -0.25 -0.43 -44.64
N ARG A 94 0.67 0.10 -45.46
CA ARG A 94 1.32 1.41 -45.29
C ARG A 94 0.35 2.58 -45.56
N SER A 95 -0.93 2.32 -45.78
CA SER A 95 -1.93 3.32 -46.15
C SER A 95 -2.60 4.02 -44.95
N SER A 96 -2.42 3.53 -43.71
CA SER A 96 -3.02 4.20 -42.53
C SER A 96 -2.11 5.25 -41.85
N SER A 97 -0.91 5.52 -42.37
CA SER A 97 0.04 6.46 -41.74
C SER A 97 -0.09 7.92 -42.19
N MET A 98 -1.20 8.31 -42.83
CA MET A 98 -1.39 9.65 -43.42
C MET A 98 -2.68 10.36 -42.97
N SER A 99 -3.18 10.04 -41.76
CA SER A 99 -4.42 10.67 -41.24
C SER A 99 -4.32 11.24 -39.82
N VAL A 100 -3.13 11.32 -39.23
CA VAL A 100 -2.92 11.93 -37.91
C VAL A 100 -1.74 12.89 -37.94
N ALA A 101 -1.81 13.87 -38.84
CA ALA A 101 -0.81 14.93 -38.96
C ALA A 101 -1.45 16.30 -39.20
N THR A 102 -2.47 16.64 -38.40
CA THR A 102 -3.01 18.01 -38.33
C THR A 102 -3.66 18.22 -36.96
N GLY A 103 -2.86 18.70 -36.01
CA GLY A 103 -3.31 18.95 -34.64
C GLY A 103 -2.17 19.41 -33.74
N SER A 104 -1.60 20.55 -34.08
CA SER A 104 -0.77 21.47 -33.28
C SER A 104 -0.62 21.19 -31.76
N VAL A 105 0.64 21.19 -31.35
CA VAL A 105 1.21 21.54 -30.04
C VAL A 105 0.42 22.62 -29.30
N ALA A 106 -0.10 22.29 -28.11
CA ALA A 106 -0.23 23.22 -26.97
C ALA A 106 -0.63 22.48 -25.67
N THR A 107 0.13 22.77 -24.61
CA THR A 107 -0.26 22.78 -23.18
C THR A 107 -0.69 21.50 -22.45
N ALA A 108 0.14 21.17 -21.46
CA ALA A 108 -0.10 20.40 -20.25
C ALA A 108 -1.58 20.12 -19.90
N SER A 109 -1.94 18.84 -19.88
CA SER A 109 -2.93 18.27 -18.96
C SER A 109 -2.77 16.76 -18.95
N SER A 110 -2.71 16.18 -17.75
CA SER A 110 -2.79 14.76 -17.47
C SER A 110 -4.13 14.19 -17.93
N VAL A 111 -4.27 13.97 -19.24
CA VAL A 111 -5.41 13.24 -19.79
C VAL A 111 -5.13 11.77 -19.49
N ALA A 112 -5.77 11.28 -18.42
CA ALA A 112 -5.97 9.86 -18.21
C ALA A 112 -6.44 9.26 -19.55
N ALA A 113 -5.66 8.33 -20.10
CA ALA A 113 -6.12 7.49 -21.19
C ALA A 113 -7.54 7.01 -20.86
N PRO A 114 -8.48 6.95 -21.81
CA PRO A 114 -9.83 6.48 -21.53
C PRO A 114 -9.70 5.08 -20.95
N GLN A 115 -9.86 4.95 -19.63
CA GLN A 115 -10.01 3.66 -18.98
C GLN A 115 -11.16 3.02 -19.72
N MET A 116 -10.88 1.94 -20.46
CA MET A 116 -11.91 1.24 -21.23
C MET A 116 -13.05 0.96 -20.25
N ARG A 117 -14.16 1.67 -20.44
CA ARG A 117 -15.31 1.65 -19.54
C ARG A 117 -16.03 0.33 -19.77
N TYR A 118 -15.51 -0.73 -19.18
CA TYR A 118 -16.12 -2.07 -19.15
C TYR A 118 -17.26 -2.11 -18.11
N ASP A 119 -18.20 -1.19 -18.25
CA ASP A 119 -19.42 -1.13 -17.44
C ASP A 119 -20.61 -1.41 -18.38
N SER A 120 -20.90 -2.69 -18.62
CA SER A 120 -22.11 -3.10 -19.34
C SER A 120 -23.27 -3.34 -18.36
N GLU A 121 -24.50 -3.13 -18.81
CA GLU A 121 -25.70 -3.36 -17.98
C GLU A 121 -25.83 -4.83 -17.56
N GLU A 122 -25.47 -5.74 -18.45
CA GLU A 122 -25.42 -7.18 -18.18
C GLU A 122 -24.43 -7.53 -17.06
N ARG A 123 -23.30 -6.82 -16.99
CA ARG A 123 -22.31 -7.00 -15.93
C ARG A 123 -22.85 -6.50 -14.60
N ARG A 124 -23.49 -5.32 -14.57
CA ARG A 124 -24.09 -4.78 -13.33
C ARG A 124 -25.20 -5.68 -12.78
N SER A 125 -26.03 -6.26 -13.65
CA SER A 125 -27.09 -7.19 -13.23
C SER A 125 -26.53 -8.53 -12.76
N ALA A 126 -25.49 -9.07 -13.41
CA ALA A 126 -24.83 -10.30 -12.98
C ALA A 126 -24.18 -10.16 -11.60
N ILE A 127 -23.51 -9.02 -11.34
CA ILE A 127 -22.90 -8.69 -10.05
C ILE A 127 -23.98 -8.53 -8.98
N ALA A 128 -25.04 -7.78 -9.26
CA ALA A 128 -26.14 -7.58 -8.33
C ALA A 128 -26.81 -8.92 -7.95
N ALA A 129 -27.07 -9.79 -8.93
CA ALA A 129 -27.64 -11.11 -8.70
C ALA A 129 -26.71 -12.01 -7.87
N HIS A 130 -25.41 -11.93 -8.10
CA HIS A 130 -24.41 -12.66 -7.32
C HIS A 130 -24.31 -12.18 -5.87
N LEU A 131 -24.30 -10.86 -5.65
CA LEU A 131 -24.26 -10.27 -4.31
C LEU A 131 -25.55 -10.56 -3.51
N ALA A 132 -26.70 -10.53 -4.17
CA ALA A 132 -27.98 -10.94 -3.58
C ALA A 132 -27.98 -12.43 -3.20
N ARG A 133 -27.40 -13.31 -4.04
CA ARG A 133 -27.27 -14.75 -3.74
C ARG A 133 -26.40 -15.03 -2.52
N ILE A 134 -25.37 -14.22 -2.30
CA ILE A 134 -24.46 -14.34 -1.16
C ILE A 134 -25.06 -13.74 0.13
N GLY A 135 -26.15 -12.97 0.02
CA GLY A 135 -26.80 -12.33 1.17
C GLY A 135 -26.04 -11.11 1.70
N VAL A 136 -25.36 -10.37 0.80
CA VAL A 136 -24.67 -9.12 1.18
C VAL A 136 -25.69 -8.01 1.41
N GLU A 137 -25.56 -7.29 2.53
CA GLU A 137 -26.35 -6.09 2.84
C GLU A 137 -26.34 -5.08 1.66
N PRO A 138 -27.47 -4.43 1.33
CA PRO A 138 -27.61 -3.62 0.12
C PRO A 138 -26.63 -2.44 0.08
N GLU A 139 -26.32 -1.85 1.24
CA GLU A 139 -25.34 -0.77 1.37
C GLU A 139 -23.92 -1.23 0.99
N LEU A 140 -23.54 -2.45 1.39
CA LEU A 140 -22.24 -3.04 1.05
C LEU A 140 -22.21 -3.55 -0.38
N ALA A 141 -23.35 -4.00 -0.91
CA ALA A 141 -23.49 -4.41 -2.30
C ALA A 141 -23.26 -3.23 -3.25
N ALA A 142 -23.80 -2.05 -2.95
CA ALA A 142 -23.60 -0.83 -3.74
C ALA A 142 -22.12 -0.42 -3.82
N VAL A 143 -21.39 -0.49 -2.69
CA VAL A 143 -19.95 -0.20 -2.65
C VAL A 143 -19.16 -1.22 -3.49
N ARG A 144 -19.47 -2.51 -3.37
CA ARG A 144 -18.81 -3.56 -4.18
C ARG A 144 -19.11 -3.41 -5.67
N MET A 145 -20.34 -3.07 -6.03
CA MET A 145 -20.72 -2.77 -7.41
C MET A 145 -19.90 -1.60 -7.98
N LEU A 146 -19.66 -0.53 -7.20
CA LEU A 146 -18.85 0.62 -7.62
C LEU A 146 -17.39 0.23 -7.87
N VAL A 147 -16.83 -0.63 -7.00
CA VAL A 147 -15.47 -1.16 -7.13
C VAL A 147 -15.35 -2.05 -8.36
N GLU A 148 -16.29 -2.97 -8.55
CA GLU A 148 -16.26 -3.90 -9.68
C GLU A 148 -16.52 -3.17 -11.01
N ALA A 149 -17.40 -2.16 -11.04
CA ALA A 149 -17.63 -1.32 -12.22
C ALA A 149 -16.44 -0.42 -12.60
N GLY A 150 -15.36 -0.39 -11.80
CA GLY A 150 -14.15 0.38 -12.09
C GLY A 150 -14.28 1.87 -11.79
N HIS A 151 -15.36 2.29 -11.12
CA HIS A 151 -15.57 3.67 -10.67
C HIS A 151 -14.91 3.95 -9.31
N ALA A 152 -14.34 2.93 -8.66
CA ALA A 152 -13.55 3.13 -7.46
C ALA A 152 -12.17 3.67 -7.82
N HIS A 153 -11.90 4.92 -7.43
CA HIS A 153 -10.55 5.46 -7.46
C HIS A 153 -9.60 4.57 -6.62
N PRO A 154 -8.40 4.26 -7.12
CA PRO A 154 -7.43 3.52 -6.33
C PRO A 154 -7.10 4.30 -5.05
N VAL A 155 -6.93 3.57 -3.95
CA VAL A 155 -6.68 4.15 -2.61
C VAL A 155 -5.50 5.12 -2.64
N GLU A 156 -4.48 4.82 -3.46
CA GLU A 156 -3.32 5.68 -3.65
C GLU A 156 -3.63 7.03 -4.31
N GLU A 157 -4.59 7.09 -5.23
CA GLU A 157 -5.06 8.35 -5.83
C GLU A 157 -5.93 9.13 -4.84
N ALA A 158 -6.81 8.46 -4.11
CA ALA A 158 -7.63 9.09 -3.07
C ALA A 158 -6.77 9.70 -1.95
N ALA A 159 -5.64 9.08 -1.61
CA ALA A 159 -4.68 9.62 -0.63
C ALA A 159 -3.94 10.87 -1.17
N ARG A 160 -3.66 10.92 -2.48
CA ARG A 160 -3.00 12.05 -3.14
C ARG A 160 -3.93 13.25 -3.33
N THR A 161 -5.22 13.00 -3.56
CA THR A 161 -6.24 14.04 -3.76
C THR A 161 -6.97 14.43 -2.48
N ARG A 162 -6.66 13.79 -1.35
CA ARG A 162 -7.22 14.15 -0.04
C ARG A 162 -6.80 15.57 0.31
N SER A 163 -7.70 16.53 0.13
CA SER A 163 -7.53 17.88 0.63
C SER A 163 -7.27 17.82 2.14
N LYS A 164 -6.38 18.68 2.64
CA LYS A 164 -6.04 18.81 4.06
C LYS A 164 -7.20 19.35 4.92
N GLU A 165 -8.33 19.64 4.28
CA GLU A 165 -9.52 20.22 4.87
C GLU A 165 -10.48 19.09 5.25
N ALA A 166 -11.02 19.17 6.46
CA ALA A 166 -12.02 18.21 6.92
C ALA A 166 -13.18 18.15 5.91
N PRO A 167 -13.74 16.96 5.60
CA PRO A 167 -14.85 16.86 4.69
C PRO A 167 -15.99 17.74 5.19
N THR A 168 -16.30 18.79 4.42
CA THR A 168 -17.48 19.59 4.68
C THR A 168 -18.69 18.65 4.62
N PRO A 169 -19.57 18.66 5.64
CA PRO A 169 -20.74 17.81 5.62
C PRO A 169 -21.54 18.15 4.37
N THR A 170 -21.70 17.16 3.49
CA THR A 170 -22.52 17.29 2.30
C THR A 170 -23.93 17.71 2.70
N VAL A 171 -24.46 18.75 2.04
CA VAL A 171 -25.79 19.38 2.26
C VAL A 171 -26.93 18.37 2.38
N ALA A 172 -26.79 17.18 1.80
CA ALA A 172 -27.74 16.06 1.94
C ALA A 172 -27.97 15.64 3.41
N ARG A 173 -26.91 15.64 4.25
CA ARG A 173 -27.01 15.24 5.66
C ARG A 173 -27.69 16.30 6.53
N GLU A 174 -27.58 17.58 6.14
CA GLU A 174 -28.28 18.68 6.82
C GLU A 174 -29.78 18.72 6.46
N GLN A 175 -30.15 18.37 5.22
CA GLN A 175 -31.57 18.28 4.82
C GLN A 175 -32.33 17.15 5.52
N GLU A 176 -31.68 16.01 5.81
CA GLU A 176 -32.31 14.92 6.56
C GLU A 176 -32.53 15.27 8.04
N LEU A 177 -31.58 15.99 8.67
CA LEU A 177 -31.71 16.44 10.05
C LEU A 177 -32.76 17.56 10.22
N GLY A 178 -32.95 18.40 9.20
CA GLY A 178 -33.97 19.46 9.21
C GLY A 178 -35.40 18.95 9.16
N ARG A 179 -35.68 17.84 8.46
CA ARG A 179 -37.04 17.27 8.35
C ARG A 179 -37.49 16.46 9.57
N GLY A 180 -36.55 16.06 10.44
CA GLY A 180 -36.85 15.26 11.63
C GLY A 180 -37.32 16.06 12.85
N LEU A 181 -37.04 17.36 12.89
CA LEU A 181 -37.29 18.22 14.06
C LEU A 181 -38.64 18.96 14.04
N GLU A 182 -39.36 18.95 12.93
CA GLU A 182 -40.62 19.72 12.78
C GLU A 182 -41.88 19.01 13.30
N ARG A 183 -41.76 17.86 13.98
CA ARG A 183 -42.91 17.08 14.50
C ARG A 183 -43.00 16.97 16.02
N SER A 184 -42.50 17.94 16.77
CA SER A 184 -42.85 18.06 18.18
C SER A 184 -43.01 19.52 18.60
N ARG A 185 -44.18 20.08 18.29
CA ARG A 185 -44.83 21.12 19.09
C ARG A 185 -46.34 20.90 19.02
#